data_AF-A0A350UXR6-F1
#
_entry.id   AF-A0A350UXR6-F1
#
_cell.length_a   1.000
_cell.length_b   1.000
_cell.length_c   1.000
_cell.angle_alpha   90.00
_cell.angle_beta   90.00
_cell.angle_gamma   90.00
#
_symmetry.space_group_name_H-M   'P 1'
#
loop_
_entity.id
_entity.type
_entity.pdbx_description
1 polymer ?
#
loop_
_entity_poly.entity_id
_entity_poly.type
_entity_poly.pdbx_seq_one_letter_code
_entity_poly.pdbx_strand_id
1 'polypeptide(L)' 'DVIRQVNQARIKNEQDFKTAMVEAAGRDSVLLLVQRGQNGYYVTLEP' A
#
# COMPACT_ATOMS: atom_id res chain seq x y z
N ASP A 1 5.15 -9.36 -7.42
CA ASP A 1 3.95 -8.64 -6.94
C ASP A 1 4.11 -7.14 -7.11
N VAL A 2 3.01 -6.40 -7.15
CA VAL A 2 3.01 -4.93 -7.34
C VAL A 2 2.05 -4.29 -6.34
N ILE A 3 2.54 -3.32 -5.57
CA ILE A 3 1.67 -2.52 -4.68
C ILE A 3 0.88 -1.54 -5.56
N ARG A 4 -0.44 -1.60 -5.48
CA ARG A 4 -1.36 -0.73 -6.22
C ARG A 4 -1.98 0.34 -5.35
N GLN A 5 -2.14 0.07 -4.06
CA GLN A 5 -2.64 1.05 -3.09
C GLN A 5 -1.98 0.86 -1.72
N VAL A 6 -1.81 1.97 -1.01
CA VAL A 6 -1.48 2.03 0.42
C VAL A 6 -2.63 2.82 1.07
N ASN A 7 -3.36 2.18 1.97
CA ASN A 7 -4.65 2.67 2.47
C ASN A 7 -5.57 3.07 1.31
N GLN A 8 -5.93 4.35 1.20
CA GLN A 8 -6.77 4.89 0.12
C GLN A 8 -5.94 5.50 -1.03
N ALA A 9 -4.61 5.62 -0.87
CA ALA A 9 -3.73 6.23 -1.85
C ALA A 9 -3.36 5.25 -2.96
N ARG A 10 -3.58 5.64 -4.22
CA ARG A 10 -3.20 4.85 -5.40
C ARG A 10 -1.72 5.04 -5.72
N ILE A 11 -1.00 3.93 -5.88
CA ILE A 11 0.43 3.92 -6.17
C ILE A 11 0.63 3.67 -7.66
N LYS A 12 1.17 4.67 -8.37
CA LYS A 12 1.55 4.54 -9.79
C LYS A 12 3.06 4.53 -9.97
N ASN A 13 3.79 5.11 -9.03
CA ASN A 13 5.24 5.25 -9.07
C ASN A 13 5.85 5.24 -7.65
N GLU A 14 7.17 5.30 -7.57
CA GLU A 14 7.92 5.27 -6.31
C GLU A 14 7.64 6.48 -5.40
N GLN A 15 7.44 7.68 -5.98
CA GLN A 15 7.16 8.88 -5.21
C GLN A 15 5.80 8.80 -4.52
N ASP A 16 4.77 8.29 -5.20
CA ASP A 16 3.45 8.05 -4.62
C ASP A 16 3.58 7.11 -3.40
N PHE A 17 4.39 6.06 -3.53
CA PHE A 17 4.62 5.09 -2.47
C PHE A 17 5.30 5.75 -1.26
N LYS A 18 6.37 6.51 -1.47
CA LYS A 18 7.08 7.20 -0.39
C LYS A 18 6.15 8.15 0.37
N THR A 19 5.39 8.98 -0.35
CA THR A 19 4.42 9.89 0.27
C THR A 19 3.37 9.13 1.09
N ALA A 20 2.77 8.08 0.52
CA ALA A 20 1.74 7.32 1.21
C ALA A 20 2.27 6.58 2.46
N MET A 21 3.53 6.14 2.44
CA MET A 21 4.16 5.53 3.61
C MET A 21 4.50 6.54 4.71
N VAL A 22 4.90 7.76 4.35
CA VAL A 22 5.07 8.85 5.32
C VAL A 22 3.72 9.22 5.96
N GLU A 23 2.65 9.28 5.18
CA GLU A 23 1.29 9.52 5.70
C GLU A 23 0.75 8.36 6.55
N ALA A 24 1.20 7.14 6.28
CA ALA A 24 0.86 5.97 7.07
C ALA A 24 1.73 5.82 8.33
N ALA A 25 2.83 6.58 8.45
CA ALA A 25 3.72 6.51 9.59
C ALA A 25 2.98 6.88 10.89
N GLY A 26 3.20 6.09 11.94
CA GLY A 26 2.54 6.27 13.24
C GLY A 26 1.11 5.70 13.33
N ARG A 27 0.62 5.01 12.29
CA ARG A 27 -0.60 4.20 12.38
C ARG A 27 -0.27 2.79 12.88
N ASP A 28 -1.18 2.22 13.66
CA ASP A 28 -1.09 0.85 14.18
C ASP A 28 -1.30 -0.21 13.10
N SER A 29 -1.78 0.16 11.92
CA SER A 29 -1.89 -0.75 10.78
C SER A 29 -1.85 -0.02 9.44
N VAL A 30 -1.46 -0.76 8.40
CA VAL A 30 -1.45 -0.30 7.01
C VAL A 30 -2.15 -1.32 6.12
N LEU A 31 -3.16 -0.89 5.37
CA LEU A 31 -3.83 -1.73 4.37
C LEU A 31 -3.15 -1.57 3.01
N LEU A 32 -2.71 -2.66 2.41
CA LEU A 32 -2.12 -2.69 1.08
C LEU A 32 -3.04 -3.41 0.10
N LEU A 33 -3.19 -2.87 -1.12
CA LEU A 33 -3.65 -3.64 -2.26
C LEU A 33 -2.45 -4.13 -3.06
N VAL A 34 -2.20 -5.43 -3.04
CA VAL A 34 -1.12 -6.08 -3.76
C VAL A 34 -1.67 -6.83 -4.97
N GLN A 35 -1.14 -6.56 -6.15
CA GLN A 35 -1.44 -7.33 -7.35
C GLN A 35 -0.41 -8.45 -7.54
N ARG A 36 -0.89 -9.67 -7.71
CA ARG A 36 -0.11 -10.85 -8.12
C ARG A 36 -0.78 -11.50 -9.32
N GLY A 37 -0.14 -11.41 -10.48
CA GLY A 37 -0.75 -11.78 -11.75
C GLY A 37 -1.97 -10.90 -12.06
N GLN A 38 -3.12 -11.51 -12.32
CA GLN A 38 -4.39 -10.81 -12.54
C GLN A 38 -5.20 -10.56 -11.24
N ASN A 39 -4.75 -11.14 -10.12
CA ASN A 39 -5.49 -11.08 -8.86
C ASN A 39 -4.98 -9.94 -7.98
N GLY A 40 -5.91 -9.28 -7.29
CA GLY A 40 -5.63 -8.30 -6.24
C GLY A 40 -5.91 -8.89 -4.86
N TYR A 41 -5.02 -8.61 -3.92
CA TYR A 41 -5.09 -9.09 -2.54
C TYR A 41 -4.98 -7.90 -1.59
N TYR A 42 -5.92 -7.81 -0.65
CA TYR A 42 -5.79 -6.91 0.47
C TYR A 42 -4.93 -7.57 1.55
N VAL A 43 -3.89 -6.86 1.99
CA VAL A 43 -2.95 -7.30 3.02
C VAL A 43 -2.89 -6.22 4.09
N THR A 44 -3.20 -6.56 5.33
CA THR A 44 -3.00 -5.66 6.47
C THR A 44 -1.64 -5.94 7.08
N LEU A 45 -0.85 -4.89 7.27
CA LEU A 45 0.38 -4.92 8.06
C LEU A 45 0.07 -4.34 9.44
N GLU A 46 0.51 -5.06 10.47
CA GLU A 46 0.44 -4.68 11.89
C GLU A 46 1.87 -4.80 12.47
N PRO A 47 2.21 -4.09 13.57
CA PRO A 47 3.53 -4.12 14.22
C PRO A 47 4.05 -5.51 14.59
#